data_AF-A0A2S2PPQ1-F1
#
_entry.id   AF-A0A2S2PPQ1-F1
#
_cell.length_a   1.000
_cell.length_b   1.000
_cell.length_c   1.000
_cell.angle_alpha   90.00
_cell.angle_beta   90.00
_cell.angle_gamma   90.00
#
_symmetry.space_group_name_H-M   'P 1'
#
loop_
_entity.id
_entity.type
_entity.pdbx_description
1 polymer ?
#
loop_
_entity_poly.entity_id
_entity_poly.type
_entity_poly.pdbx_seq_one_letter_code
_entity_poly.pdbx_strand_id
1 'polypeptide(L)'
;MCIETITALKKCQALSDISISYGIQPKLNCILSPNCGKKIKDGEVDMMVLDADKIAFFKRNYGISKPILYATSLYHHLYRKMSAIMLTKNVAGDLQQLKGKKACFPSYDGYVWNSFLITLKLENIESFPNNNTIKNFFKESCAILSSNQNVIAECDFDDILPEDSNKNGMWIETQTLRCIIEGGGDVAFINTLHINQYIDILRSPLNLPNNFDVHNFSTVCNRKNRISVDCPLSWSYFGHILAKPNISSISKNEMTSLLINMDMTFGRRSKLNNNLLPPVFSMYGPFDDFADPMFPADTEKLETIKQLKEHQTPIAPQYESYIHILNDLKPTVSSSVLIMPFSLLQLLIIFKLLFKYCI
;
A
#
# COMPACT_ATOMS: atom_id res chain seq x y z
N MET A 1 19.71 3.61 -9.64
CA MET A 1 18.27 3.68 -9.32
C MET A 1 17.47 3.48 -10.60
N CYS A 2 16.49 2.59 -10.60
CA CYS A 2 15.56 2.42 -11.71
C CYS A 2 14.37 3.36 -11.58
N ILE A 3 13.96 3.95 -12.70
CA ILE A 3 12.92 4.96 -12.80
C ILE A 3 11.92 4.58 -13.90
N GLU A 4 10.62 4.78 -13.66
CA GLU A 4 9.55 4.34 -14.57
C GLU A 4 9.03 5.46 -15.49
N THR A 5 9.28 6.74 -15.18
CA THR A 5 8.75 7.89 -15.96
C THR A 5 9.86 8.86 -16.37
N ILE A 6 9.64 9.59 -17.48
CA ILE A 6 10.60 10.58 -17.99
C ILE A 6 10.78 11.74 -17.02
N THR A 7 9.70 12.25 -16.42
CA THR A 7 9.76 13.34 -15.43
C THR A 7 10.58 12.93 -14.21
N ALA A 8 10.35 11.72 -13.69
CA ALA A 8 11.12 11.17 -12.59
C ALA A 8 12.60 10.99 -12.95
N LEU A 9 12.90 10.62 -14.21
CA LEU A 9 14.28 10.46 -14.67
C LEU A 9 15.02 11.80 -14.62
N LYS A 10 14.40 12.86 -15.15
CA LYS A 10 14.96 14.22 -15.12
C LYS A 10 15.22 14.68 -13.68
N LYS A 11 14.24 14.49 -12.77
CA LYS A 11 14.42 14.81 -11.35
C LYS A 11 15.55 14.02 -10.70
N CYS A 12 15.65 12.72 -11.00
CA CYS A 12 16.72 11.86 -10.49
C CYS A 12 18.10 12.30 -10.99
N GLN A 13 18.23 12.65 -12.26
CA GLN A 13 19.46 13.18 -12.84
C GLN A 13 19.85 14.52 -12.21
N ALA A 14 18.89 15.44 -12.06
CA ALA A 14 19.11 16.71 -11.38
C ALA A 14 19.57 16.51 -9.92
N LEU A 15 18.92 15.61 -9.18
CA LEU A 15 19.34 15.23 -7.82
C LEU A 15 20.76 14.64 -7.82
N SER A 16 21.10 13.80 -8.79
CA SER A 16 22.43 13.21 -8.90
C SER A 16 23.52 14.27 -9.12
N ASP A 17 23.32 15.17 -10.08
CA ASP A 17 24.32 16.18 -10.45
C ASP A 17 24.51 17.24 -9.36
N ILE A 18 23.42 17.67 -8.70
CA ILE A 18 23.51 18.60 -7.56
C ILE A 18 24.17 17.91 -6.36
N SER A 19 23.92 16.63 -6.12
CA SER A 19 24.55 15.87 -5.04
C SER A 19 26.06 15.81 -5.18
N ILE A 20 26.57 15.56 -6.39
CA ILE A 20 28.01 15.59 -6.67
C ILE A 20 28.60 16.98 -6.42
N SER A 21 27.88 18.04 -6.81
CA SER A 21 28.32 19.43 -6.58
C SER A 21 28.44 19.79 -5.09
N TYR A 22 27.65 19.12 -4.24
CA TYR A 22 27.71 19.23 -2.77
C TYR A 22 28.67 18.21 -2.12
N GLY A 23 29.47 17.48 -2.90
CA GLY A 23 30.44 16.51 -2.39
C GLY A 23 29.82 15.19 -1.88
N ILE A 24 28.54 14.95 -2.15
CA ILE A 24 27.88 13.69 -1.79
C ILE A 24 28.29 12.62 -2.80
N GLN A 25 28.89 11.53 -2.31
CA GLN A 25 29.37 10.41 -3.11
C GLN A 25 28.77 9.08 -2.59
N PRO A 26 28.68 8.04 -3.44
CA PRO A 26 29.02 8.00 -4.88
C PRO A 26 27.94 8.62 -5.78
N LYS A 27 28.22 8.75 -7.08
CA LYS A 27 27.25 9.27 -8.06
C LYS A 27 26.00 8.36 -8.14
N LEU A 28 24.81 8.97 -8.05
CA LEU A 28 23.55 8.26 -8.26
C LEU A 28 23.28 8.08 -9.76
N ASN A 29 23.38 6.86 -10.28
CA ASN A 29 23.03 6.58 -11.67
C ASN A 29 21.54 6.29 -11.81
N CYS A 30 20.83 7.01 -12.69
CA CYS A 30 19.40 6.88 -12.94
C CYS A 30 19.14 6.23 -14.30
N ILE A 31 18.34 5.16 -14.34
CA ILE A 31 18.05 4.41 -15.56
C ILE A 31 16.53 4.37 -15.76
N LEU A 32 16.07 4.82 -16.93
CA LEU A 32 14.67 4.73 -17.33
C LEU A 32 14.35 3.32 -17.83
N SER A 33 13.31 2.69 -17.26
CA SER A 33 12.83 1.40 -17.71
C SER A 33 11.39 1.16 -17.27
N PRO A 34 10.50 0.69 -18.15
CA PRO A 34 9.13 0.31 -17.75
C PRO A 34 9.10 -0.99 -16.92
N ASN A 35 10.19 -1.77 -16.94
CA ASN A 35 10.30 -3.09 -16.29
C ASN A 35 11.20 -3.04 -15.04
N CYS A 36 11.09 -2.00 -14.21
CA CYS A 36 11.97 -1.82 -13.05
C CYS A 36 11.95 -3.01 -12.09
N GLY A 37 10.79 -3.62 -11.86
CA GLY A 37 10.65 -4.80 -11.00
C GLY A 37 11.45 -6.02 -11.49
N LYS A 38 11.51 -6.24 -12.81
CA LYS A 38 12.36 -7.30 -13.38
C LYS A 38 13.84 -6.94 -13.25
N LYS A 39 14.23 -5.72 -13.62
CA LYS A 39 15.64 -5.29 -13.56
C LYS A 39 16.23 -5.36 -12.15
N ILE A 40 15.47 -4.98 -11.12
CA ILE A 40 15.95 -5.06 -9.73
C ILE A 40 16.07 -6.52 -9.26
N LYS A 41 15.13 -7.40 -9.67
CA LYS A 41 15.21 -8.84 -9.42
C LYS A 41 16.43 -9.49 -10.07
N ASP A 42 16.69 -9.15 -11.32
CA ASP A 42 17.78 -9.72 -12.10
C ASP A 42 19.14 -9.08 -11.72
N GLY A 43 19.13 -8.08 -10.82
CA GLY A 43 20.34 -7.43 -10.31
C GLY A 43 20.97 -6.41 -11.27
N GLU A 44 20.26 -6.03 -12.34
CA GLU A 44 20.71 -5.04 -13.35
C GLU A 44 20.70 -3.61 -12.81
N VAL A 45 19.96 -3.35 -11.73
CA VAL A 45 19.87 -2.06 -11.05
C VAL A 45 19.97 -2.27 -9.55
N ASP A 46 20.61 -1.36 -8.83
CA ASP A 46 20.84 -1.54 -7.39
C ASP A 46 19.64 -1.25 -6.51
N MET A 47 18.79 -0.30 -6.91
CA MET A 47 17.63 0.13 -6.14
C MET A 47 16.52 0.77 -6.96
N MET A 48 15.36 0.88 -6.33
CA MET A 48 14.24 1.71 -6.76
C MET A 48 13.45 2.22 -5.57
N VAL A 49 12.75 3.34 -5.76
CA VAL A 49 11.72 3.82 -4.83
C VAL A 49 10.40 3.19 -5.24
N LEU A 50 9.64 2.70 -4.26
CA LEU A 50 8.36 2.05 -4.47
C LEU A 50 7.31 2.67 -3.55
N ASP A 51 6.12 2.96 -4.07
CA ASP A 51 4.97 3.36 -3.26
C ASP A 51 4.41 2.14 -2.50
N ALA A 52 3.83 2.37 -1.32
CA ALA A 52 3.13 1.35 -0.55
C ALA A 52 2.06 0.59 -1.34
N ASP A 53 1.45 1.19 -2.37
CA ASP A 53 0.47 0.50 -3.21
C ASP A 53 1.10 -0.64 -4.04
N LYS A 54 2.40 -0.58 -4.34
CA LYS A 54 3.06 -1.55 -5.22
C LYS A 54 3.82 -2.65 -4.47
N ILE A 55 4.06 -2.54 -3.16
CA ILE A 55 4.93 -3.47 -2.42
C ILE A 55 4.42 -4.92 -2.42
N ALA A 56 3.11 -5.14 -2.32
CA ALA A 56 2.52 -6.47 -2.39
C ALA A 56 2.66 -7.09 -3.79
N PHE A 57 2.41 -6.30 -4.84
CA PHE A 57 2.67 -6.70 -6.22
C PHE A 57 4.13 -7.10 -6.43
N PHE A 58 5.07 -6.30 -5.91
CA PHE A 58 6.50 -6.57 -5.99
C PHE A 58 6.91 -7.85 -5.27
N LYS A 59 6.35 -8.09 -4.09
CA LYS A 59 6.56 -9.33 -3.35
C LYS A 59 6.11 -10.54 -4.15
N ARG A 60 4.89 -10.50 -4.70
CA ARG A 60 4.28 -11.63 -5.43
C ARG A 60 5.00 -11.94 -6.75
N ASN A 61 5.31 -10.90 -7.55
CA ASN A 61 5.83 -11.10 -8.89
C ASN A 61 7.37 -11.19 -8.95
N TYR A 62 8.06 -10.53 -8.03
CA TYR A 62 9.53 -10.44 -8.06
C TYR A 62 10.21 -11.05 -6.83
N GLY A 63 9.48 -11.41 -5.79
CA GLY A 63 10.06 -11.91 -4.53
C GLY A 63 10.77 -10.85 -3.71
N ILE A 64 10.66 -9.57 -4.08
CA ILE A 64 11.35 -8.45 -3.43
C ILE A 64 10.35 -7.66 -2.62
N SER A 65 10.60 -7.57 -1.32
CA SER A 65 9.69 -6.87 -0.40
C SER A 65 10.37 -6.33 0.86
N LYS A 66 11.70 -6.45 0.97
CA LYS A 66 12.45 -6.00 2.15
C LYS A 66 13.13 -4.67 1.82
N PRO A 67 12.60 -3.54 2.30
CA PRO A 67 13.19 -2.22 2.05
C PRO A 67 14.46 -2.02 2.86
N ILE A 68 15.39 -1.22 2.33
CA ILE A 68 16.57 -0.75 3.06
C ILE A 68 16.31 0.58 3.78
N LEU A 69 15.44 1.41 3.20
CA LEU A 69 14.97 2.68 3.73
C LEU A 69 13.47 2.81 3.48
N TYR A 70 12.83 3.67 4.28
CA TYR A 70 11.41 3.97 4.21
C TYR A 70 11.23 5.48 4.06
N ALA A 71 10.33 5.87 3.16
CA ALA A 71 9.88 7.23 2.98
C ALA A 71 8.74 7.54 3.95
N THR A 72 8.87 8.61 4.73
CA THR A 72 7.96 8.95 5.83
C THR A 72 7.89 10.46 6.07
N SER A 73 7.00 10.90 6.96
CA SER A 73 6.86 12.30 7.39
C SER A 73 7.88 12.66 8.48
N LEU A 74 8.17 13.96 8.63
CA LEU A 74 8.88 14.49 9.79
C LEU A 74 8.07 14.34 11.08
N TYR A 75 6.75 14.32 10.98
CA TYR A 75 5.84 14.16 12.09
C TYR A 75 5.45 12.70 12.24
N HIS A 76 6.02 12.04 13.24
CA HIS A 76 5.93 10.60 13.50
C HIS A 76 4.54 10.02 13.80
N HIS A 77 3.47 10.82 13.69
CA HIS A 77 2.08 10.38 13.79
C HIS A 77 1.35 10.44 12.44
N LEU A 78 1.96 11.03 11.41
CA LEU A 78 1.45 11.16 10.05
C LEU A 78 1.90 9.95 9.22
N TYR A 79 1.13 8.87 9.32
CA TYR A 79 1.26 7.69 8.47
C TYR A 79 0.07 7.57 7.53
N ARG A 80 0.21 6.78 6.46
CA ARG A 80 -0.96 6.34 5.68
C ARG A 80 -1.79 5.43 6.57
N LYS A 81 -3.06 5.78 6.75
CA LYS A 81 -4.00 5.10 7.64
C LYS A 81 -5.21 4.66 6.83
N MET A 82 -5.33 3.38 6.55
CA MET A 82 -6.51 2.83 5.89
C MET A 82 -7.65 2.72 6.90
N SER A 83 -8.78 3.38 6.61
CA SER A 83 -10.03 3.26 7.37
C SER A 83 -11.19 2.93 6.45
N ALA A 84 -12.16 2.17 6.96
CA ALA A 84 -13.47 2.00 6.33
C ALA A 84 -14.40 3.13 6.79
N ILE A 85 -14.85 3.97 5.87
CA ILE A 85 -15.66 5.15 6.15
C ILE A 85 -17.07 4.97 5.59
N MET A 86 -18.07 5.34 6.40
CA MET A 86 -19.47 5.42 5.99
C MET A 86 -20.05 6.78 6.39
N LEU A 87 -21.14 7.19 5.76
CA LEU A 87 -21.95 8.29 6.26
C LEU A 87 -22.57 7.91 7.62
N THR A 88 -22.52 8.81 8.60
CA THR A 88 -22.93 8.55 9.99
C THR A 88 -24.35 7.97 10.11
N LYS A 89 -25.27 8.37 9.22
CA LYS A 89 -26.66 7.89 9.19
C LYS A 89 -26.82 6.37 8.99
N ASN A 90 -25.83 5.70 8.38
CA ASN A 90 -25.91 4.30 7.95
C ASN A 90 -24.74 3.45 8.46
N VAL A 91 -24.08 3.88 9.54
CA VAL A 91 -22.82 3.27 9.99
C VAL A 91 -23.01 1.82 10.47
N ALA A 92 -22.18 0.92 9.95
CA ALA A 92 -22.06 -0.45 10.43
C ALA A 92 -21.32 -0.49 11.77
N GLY A 93 -21.77 -1.32 12.69
CA GLY A 93 -21.17 -1.43 14.03
C GLY A 93 -19.86 -2.22 14.07
N ASP A 94 -19.58 -3.02 13.04
CA ASP A 94 -18.41 -3.88 12.92
C ASP A 94 -18.15 -4.22 11.44
N LEU A 95 -17.03 -4.88 11.17
CA LEU A 95 -16.66 -5.26 9.80
C LEU A 95 -17.56 -6.35 9.20
N GLN A 96 -18.17 -7.22 10.01
CA GLN A 96 -19.03 -8.29 9.50
C GLN A 96 -20.31 -7.72 8.88
N GLN A 97 -20.83 -6.63 9.46
CA GLN A 97 -21.98 -5.88 8.97
C GLN A 97 -21.74 -5.16 7.63
N LEU A 98 -20.49 -5.08 7.16
CA LEU A 98 -20.18 -4.59 5.81
C LEU A 98 -20.49 -5.63 4.73
N LYS A 99 -20.74 -6.89 5.09
CA LYS A 99 -21.09 -7.93 4.12
C LYS A 99 -22.38 -7.56 3.38
N GLY A 100 -22.35 -7.63 2.05
CA GLY A 100 -23.48 -7.27 1.18
C GLY A 100 -23.71 -5.75 1.02
N LYS A 101 -22.82 -4.89 1.54
CA LYS A 101 -22.82 -3.45 1.23
C LYS A 101 -22.17 -3.15 -0.13
N LYS A 102 -22.34 -1.95 -0.66
CA LYS A 102 -21.56 -1.43 -1.80
C LYS A 102 -20.25 -0.81 -1.32
N ALA A 103 -19.11 -1.14 -1.92
CA ALA A 103 -17.80 -0.65 -1.49
C ALA A 103 -17.03 0.11 -2.57
N CYS A 104 -16.38 1.20 -2.18
CA CYS A 104 -15.48 1.97 -3.04
C CYS A 104 -14.04 1.86 -2.53
N PHE A 105 -13.10 1.60 -3.43
CA PHE A 105 -11.66 1.50 -3.16
C PHE A 105 -10.87 2.50 -4.02
N PRO A 106 -9.68 2.96 -3.59
CA PRO A 106 -8.86 3.85 -4.40
C PRO A 106 -8.29 3.12 -5.59
N SER A 107 -7.60 2.00 -5.37
CA SER A 107 -6.97 1.25 -6.44
C SER A 107 -7.08 -0.25 -6.21
N TYR A 108 -7.34 -0.98 -7.30
CA TYR A 108 -7.22 -2.43 -7.31
C TYR A 108 -5.80 -2.86 -6.94
N ASP A 109 -5.69 -3.84 -6.04
CA ASP A 109 -4.42 -4.44 -5.62
C ASP A 109 -3.40 -3.46 -4.99
N GLY A 110 -3.85 -2.28 -4.57
CA GLY A 110 -3.05 -1.31 -3.80
C GLY A 110 -2.97 -1.63 -2.31
N TYR A 111 -2.37 -0.73 -1.53
CA TYR A 111 -2.21 -0.85 -0.08
C TYR A 111 -3.59 -0.96 0.60
N VAL A 112 -4.51 -0.06 0.29
CA VAL A 112 -5.85 -0.03 0.90
C VAL A 112 -6.63 -1.31 0.63
N TRP A 113 -6.63 -1.77 -0.62
CA TRP A 113 -7.25 -3.02 -1.06
C TRP A 113 -6.70 -4.24 -0.31
N ASN A 114 -5.39 -4.38 -0.32
CA ASN A 114 -4.69 -5.49 0.30
C ASN A 114 -4.80 -5.46 1.83
N SER A 115 -4.82 -4.28 2.43
CA SER A 115 -5.05 -4.13 3.86
C SER A 115 -6.43 -4.59 4.27
N PHE A 116 -7.48 -4.35 3.48
CA PHE A 116 -8.82 -4.88 3.80
C PHE A 116 -8.82 -6.41 3.80
N LEU A 117 -8.21 -7.05 2.80
CA LEU A 117 -8.05 -8.50 2.75
C LEU A 117 -7.31 -9.02 3.99
N ILE A 118 -6.21 -8.38 4.39
CA ILE A 118 -5.46 -8.72 5.61
C ILE A 118 -6.36 -8.56 6.84
N THR A 119 -7.12 -7.47 6.94
CA THR A 119 -8.04 -7.23 8.07
C THR A 119 -9.09 -8.33 8.17
N LEU A 120 -9.67 -8.80 7.06
CA LEU A 120 -10.62 -9.91 7.08
C LEU A 120 -10.02 -11.19 7.69
N LYS A 121 -8.73 -11.46 7.42
CA LYS A 121 -8.01 -12.57 8.05
C LYS A 121 -7.77 -12.34 9.54
N LEU A 122 -7.23 -11.19 9.91
CA LEU A 122 -6.87 -10.87 11.30
C LEU A 122 -8.09 -10.88 12.23
N GLU A 123 -9.26 -10.49 11.70
CA GLU A 123 -10.53 -10.48 12.42
C GLU A 123 -11.29 -11.81 12.32
N ASN A 124 -10.67 -12.86 11.76
CA ASN A 124 -11.25 -14.20 11.58
C ASN A 124 -12.57 -14.20 10.78
N ILE A 125 -12.74 -13.25 9.86
CA ILE A 125 -13.92 -13.15 8.98
C ILE A 125 -13.72 -14.02 7.72
N GLU A 126 -12.53 -14.02 7.15
CA GLU A 126 -12.14 -14.89 6.03
C GLU A 126 -10.77 -15.51 6.28
N SER A 127 -10.66 -16.83 6.14
CA SER A 127 -9.43 -17.56 6.45
C SER A 127 -8.41 -17.51 5.31
N PHE A 128 -8.84 -17.34 4.06
CA PHE A 128 -7.91 -17.31 2.91
C PHE A 128 -8.31 -16.19 1.95
N PRO A 129 -8.20 -14.91 2.39
CA PRO A 129 -8.67 -13.79 1.62
C PRO A 129 -7.83 -13.62 0.35
N ASN A 130 -8.51 -13.39 -0.76
CA ASN A 130 -7.91 -13.14 -2.07
C ASN A 130 -8.76 -12.12 -2.83
N ASN A 131 -8.39 -11.77 -4.07
CA ASN A 131 -9.12 -10.74 -4.83
C ASN A 131 -10.60 -11.10 -5.09
N ASN A 132 -10.96 -12.39 -5.17
CA ASN A 132 -12.36 -12.81 -5.28
C ASN A 132 -13.12 -12.68 -3.94
N THR A 133 -12.42 -12.63 -2.81
CA THR A 133 -13.06 -12.39 -1.51
C THR A 133 -13.80 -11.06 -1.49
N ILE A 134 -13.24 -10.00 -2.07
CA ILE A 134 -13.92 -8.68 -2.11
C ILE A 134 -15.22 -8.76 -2.93
N LYS A 135 -15.18 -9.41 -4.10
CA LYS A 135 -16.38 -9.66 -4.93
C LYS A 135 -17.49 -10.41 -4.19
N ASN A 136 -17.11 -11.37 -3.35
CA ASN A 136 -18.06 -12.22 -2.62
C ASN A 136 -18.52 -11.59 -1.29
N PHE A 137 -17.72 -10.69 -0.74
CA PHE A 137 -17.98 -10.03 0.53
C PHE A 137 -18.98 -8.89 0.37
N PHE A 138 -18.80 -8.06 -0.66
CA PHE A 138 -19.71 -6.96 -1.00
C PHE A 138 -20.73 -7.39 -2.04
N LYS A 139 -21.91 -6.75 -2.07
CA LYS A 139 -22.87 -7.01 -3.16
C LYS A 139 -22.39 -6.40 -4.48
N GLU A 140 -21.63 -5.31 -4.37
CA GLU A 140 -21.07 -4.54 -5.47
C GLU A 140 -19.83 -3.82 -4.95
N SER A 141 -18.79 -3.74 -5.75
CA SER A 141 -17.55 -3.05 -5.40
C SER A 141 -16.93 -2.43 -6.64
N CYS A 142 -16.38 -1.23 -6.50
CA CYS A 142 -15.62 -0.56 -7.55
C CYS A 142 -14.28 -0.03 -7.01
N ALA A 143 -13.35 0.23 -7.91
CA ALA A 143 -12.11 0.94 -7.59
C ALA A 143 -11.98 2.21 -8.46
N ILE A 144 -11.41 3.31 -7.95
CA ILE A 144 -11.16 4.51 -8.77
C ILE A 144 -10.17 4.19 -9.90
N LEU A 145 -9.10 3.47 -9.58
CA LEU A 145 -8.16 2.94 -10.55
C LEU A 145 -8.22 1.41 -10.59
N SER A 146 -8.66 0.84 -11.71
CA SER A 146 -8.69 -0.61 -11.90
C SER A 146 -7.79 -1.05 -13.05
N SER A 147 -6.60 -1.56 -12.71
CA SER A 147 -5.71 -2.17 -13.72
C SER A 147 -6.24 -3.49 -14.29
N ASN A 148 -7.31 -4.06 -13.72
CA ASN A 148 -7.97 -5.26 -14.22
C ASN A 148 -9.49 -5.18 -14.05
N GLN A 149 -10.15 -4.60 -15.05
CA GLN A 149 -11.60 -4.41 -15.07
C GLN A 149 -12.41 -5.72 -15.01
N ASN A 150 -11.82 -6.86 -15.38
CA ASN A 150 -12.46 -8.18 -15.22
C ASN A 150 -12.57 -8.60 -13.74
N VAL A 151 -11.66 -8.10 -12.89
CA VAL A 151 -11.65 -8.37 -11.45
C VAL A 151 -12.39 -7.29 -10.68
N ILE A 152 -12.32 -6.03 -11.06
CA ILE A 152 -13.17 -5.02 -10.43
C ILE A 152 -13.46 -3.89 -11.40
N ALA A 153 -14.73 -3.49 -11.50
CA ALA A 153 -15.11 -2.36 -12.32
C ALA A 153 -14.50 -1.07 -11.77
N GLU A 154 -14.25 -0.12 -12.66
CA GLU A 154 -13.96 1.24 -12.22
C GLU A 154 -15.23 1.88 -11.64
N CYS A 155 -15.07 2.76 -10.67
CA CYS A 155 -16.22 3.48 -10.11
C CYS A 155 -16.80 4.42 -11.17
N ASP A 156 -18.11 4.33 -11.37
CA ASP A 156 -18.84 5.15 -12.33
C ASP A 156 -19.23 6.48 -11.69
N PHE A 157 -18.99 7.57 -12.40
CA PHE A 157 -19.32 8.93 -11.98
C PHE A 157 -19.97 9.65 -13.17
N ASP A 158 -21.09 10.34 -12.93
CA ASP A 158 -21.84 11.04 -13.98
C ASP A 158 -21.01 12.17 -14.64
N ASP A 159 -20.02 12.69 -13.92
CA ASP A 159 -19.08 13.71 -14.36
C ASP A 159 -17.65 13.42 -13.89
N ILE A 160 -16.70 13.72 -14.78
CA ILE A 160 -15.27 13.66 -14.48
C ILE A 160 -14.91 14.97 -13.79
N LEU A 161 -14.70 14.95 -12.48
CA LEU A 161 -14.02 16.05 -11.81
C LEU A 161 -12.64 16.20 -12.43
N PRO A 162 -12.24 17.43 -12.84
CA PRO A 162 -10.97 17.63 -13.52
C PRO A 162 -9.87 16.95 -12.72
N GLU A 163 -9.12 16.11 -13.42
CA GLU A 163 -7.95 15.48 -12.87
C GLU A 163 -6.98 16.62 -12.55
N ASP A 164 -6.93 17.03 -11.29
CA ASP A 164 -5.89 17.94 -10.79
C ASP A 164 -4.59 17.12 -10.61
N SER A 165 -4.33 16.18 -11.53
CA SER A 165 -3.74 14.85 -11.35
C SER A 165 -2.34 14.84 -10.76
N ASN A 166 -1.68 15.99 -10.73
CA ASN A 166 -0.27 16.05 -10.46
C ASN A 166 0.14 17.11 -9.45
N LYS A 167 -0.77 17.84 -8.78
CA LYS A 167 -0.31 18.88 -7.84
C LYS A 167 -0.08 18.41 -6.40
N ASN A 168 -0.97 17.54 -5.88
CA ASN A 168 -0.92 17.15 -4.45
C ASN A 168 -1.00 15.64 -4.18
N GLY A 169 -1.21 14.78 -5.18
CA GLY A 169 -1.28 13.31 -4.98
C GLY A 169 -2.54 12.79 -4.26
N MET A 170 -3.57 13.63 -4.10
CA MET A 170 -4.77 13.34 -3.31
C MET A 170 -5.99 12.91 -4.11
N TRP A 171 -5.90 12.97 -5.45
CA TRP A 171 -7.05 12.79 -6.34
C TRP A 171 -7.77 11.46 -6.11
N ILE A 172 -7.02 10.36 -6.03
CA ILE A 172 -7.60 9.01 -5.93
C ILE A 172 -8.41 8.80 -4.63
N GLU A 173 -7.90 9.28 -3.49
CA GLU A 173 -8.59 9.19 -2.20
C GLU A 173 -9.81 10.12 -2.17
N THR A 174 -9.70 11.28 -2.82
CA THR A 174 -10.80 12.25 -2.95
C THR A 174 -11.96 11.65 -3.77
N GLN A 175 -11.67 11.03 -4.92
CA GLN A 175 -12.71 10.36 -5.71
C GLN A 175 -13.29 9.14 -4.98
N THR A 176 -12.48 8.43 -4.19
CA THR A 176 -12.99 7.31 -3.38
C THR A 176 -13.97 7.77 -2.32
N LEU A 177 -13.68 8.91 -1.66
CA LEU A 177 -14.62 9.51 -0.71
C LEU A 177 -15.90 10.02 -1.39
N ARG A 178 -15.77 10.64 -2.57
CA ARG A 178 -16.90 11.10 -3.40
C ARG A 178 -17.91 9.99 -3.67
N CYS A 179 -17.44 8.78 -3.96
CA CYS A 179 -18.26 7.61 -4.26
C CYS A 179 -19.36 7.33 -3.22
N ILE A 180 -19.11 7.56 -1.92
CA ILE A 180 -20.14 7.38 -0.87
C ILE A 180 -20.99 8.64 -0.64
N ILE A 181 -20.50 9.83 -1.01
CA ILE A 181 -21.24 11.08 -0.91
C ILE A 181 -22.36 11.11 -1.97
N GLU A 182 -22.06 10.67 -3.18
CA GLU A 182 -23.01 10.61 -4.31
C GLU A 182 -23.89 9.36 -4.30
N GLY A 183 -23.63 8.41 -3.40
CA GLY A 183 -24.44 7.20 -3.24
C GLY A 183 -24.07 6.04 -4.17
N GLY A 184 -22.91 6.10 -4.84
CA GLY A 184 -22.33 4.97 -5.57
C GLY A 184 -21.92 3.82 -4.64
N GLY A 185 -21.51 4.14 -3.42
CA GLY A 185 -21.15 3.17 -2.37
C GLY A 185 -21.85 3.40 -1.02
N ASP A 186 -21.87 2.35 -0.20
CA ASP A 186 -22.26 2.43 1.21
C ASP A 186 -21.04 2.67 2.12
N VAL A 187 -19.87 2.16 1.72
CA VAL A 187 -18.59 2.26 2.46
C VAL A 187 -17.44 2.59 1.50
N ALA A 188 -16.57 3.51 1.91
CA ALA A 188 -15.33 3.85 1.21
C ALA A 188 -14.13 3.41 2.06
N PHE A 189 -13.19 2.68 1.47
CA PHE A 189 -11.92 2.40 2.12
C PHE A 189 -10.91 3.43 1.63
N ILE A 190 -10.37 4.27 2.50
CA ILE A 190 -9.46 5.36 2.10
C ILE A 190 -8.30 5.53 3.06
N ASN A 191 -7.23 6.16 2.58
CA ASN A 191 -6.21 6.75 3.45
C ASN A 191 -6.74 8.05 4.09
N THR A 192 -6.93 8.05 5.41
CA THR A 192 -7.55 9.18 6.14
C THR A 192 -6.63 10.34 6.47
N LEU A 193 -5.35 10.28 6.08
CA LEU A 193 -4.34 11.28 6.44
C LEU A 193 -4.79 12.73 6.15
N HIS A 194 -5.42 12.96 5.00
CA HIS A 194 -5.85 14.30 4.56
C HIS A 194 -7.37 14.43 4.37
N ILE A 195 -8.16 13.70 5.17
CA ILE A 195 -9.63 13.62 4.98
C ILE A 195 -10.33 14.98 4.91
N ASN A 196 -9.92 15.94 5.74
CA ASN A 196 -10.50 17.29 5.72
C ASN A 196 -10.26 17.98 4.36
N GLN A 197 -9.07 17.82 3.80
CA GLN A 197 -8.73 18.42 2.51
C GLN A 197 -9.49 17.72 1.36
N TYR A 198 -9.73 16.41 1.44
CA TYR A 198 -10.60 15.72 0.47
C TYR A 198 -12.01 16.34 0.47
N ILE A 199 -12.58 16.55 1.67
CA ILE A 199 -13.90 17.18 1.83
C ILE A 199 -13.89 18.61 1.27
N ASP A 200 -12.82 19.37 1.53
CA ASP A 200 -12.68 20.74 1.02
C ASP A 200 -12.65 20.78 -0.52
N ILE A 201 -11.93 19.85 -1.16
CA ILE A 201 -11.89 19.71 -2.62
C ILE A 201 -13.28 19.38 -3.18
N LEU A 202 -14.04 18.51 -2.50
CA LEU A 202 -15.37 18.08 -2.93
C LEU A 202 -16.48 19.08 -2.61
N ARG A 203 -16.23 20.10 -1.78
CA ARG A 203 -17.26 21.04 -1.33
C ARG A 203 -17.90 21.80 -2.48
N SER A 204 -17.08 22.43 -3.33
CA SER A 204 -17.62 23.20 -4.46
C SER A 204 -18.22 22.31 -5.54
N PRO A 205 -17.58 21.22 -6.00
CA PRO A 205 -18.13 20.42 -7.09
C PRO A 205 -19.43 19.70 -6.72
N LEU A 206 -19.56 19.23 -5.47
CA LEU A 206 -20.75 18.52 -5.02
C LEU A 206 -21.78 19.42 -4.33
N ASN A 207 -21.57 20.75 -4.33
CA ASN A 207 -22.41 21.73 -3.64
C ASN A 207 -22.68 21.36 -2.16
N LEU A 208 -21.65 20.91 -1.45
CA LEU A 208 -21.80 20.46 -0.06
C LEU A 208 -22.09 21.65 0.85
N PRO A 209 -22.99 21.51 1.84
CA PRO A 209 -23.23 22.53 2.85
C PRO A 209 -21.94 22.94 3.58
N ASN A 210 -21.88 24.18 4.06
CA ASN A 210 -20.71 24.70 4.80
C ASN A 210 -20.40 23.90 6.08
N ASN A 211 -21.41 23.28 6.69
CA ASN A 211 -21.26 22.42 7.86
C ASN A 211 -21.01 20.95 7.50
N PHE A 212 -20.78 20.64 6.23
CA PHE A 212 -20.37 19.29 5.81
C PHE A 212 -18.88 19.11 6.07
N ASP A 213 -18.57 18.29 7.07
CA ASP A 213 -17.23 18.08 7.61
C ASP A 213 -16.99 16.61 7.98
N VAL A 214 -15.88 16.35 8.66
CA VAL A 214 -15.48 14.99 9.07
C VAL A 214 -16.51 14.30 9.98
N HIS A 215 -17.37 15.04 10.70
CA HIS A 215 -18.39 14.48 11.60
C HIS A 215 -19.60 13.91 10.84
N ASN A 216 -19.75 14.23 9.55
CA ASN A 216 -20.72 13.56 8.67
C ASN A 216 -20.34 12.11 8.35
N PHE A 217 -19.13 11.71 8.73
CA PHE A 217 -18.59 10.39 8.52
C PHE A 217 -18.35 9.65 9.83
N SER A 218 -18.37 8.32 9.75
CA SER A 218 -18.02 7.43 10.83
C SER A 218 -17.14 6.30 10.30
N THR A 219 -16.16 5.88 11.09
CA THR A 219 -15.31 4.74 10.74
C THR A 219 -15.86 3.43 11.27
N VAL A 220 -15.73 2.36 10.48
CA VAL A 220 -16.15 1.01 10.85
C VAL A 220 -14.94 0.21 11.34
N CYS A 221 -14.99 -0.23 12.59
CA CYS A 221 -13.96 -1.08 13.19
C CYS A 221 -14.52 -1.84 14.40
N ASN A 222 -13.87 -2.94 14.79
CA ASN A 222 -14.35 -3.82 15.87
C ASN A 222 -14.10 -3.29 17.29
N ARG A 223 -13.70 -2.01 17.45
CA ARG A 223 -13.41 -1.41 18.76
C ARG A 223 -14.69 -0.88 19.42
N LYS A 224 -14.83 -1.15 20.73
CA LYS A 224 -15.97 -0.68 21.54
C LYS A 224 -16.09 0.85 21.62
N ASN A 225 -15.00 1.59 21.34
CA ASN A 225 -14.98 3.04 21.42
C ASN A 225 -15.17 3.64 20.02
N ARG A 226 -16.40 4.09 19.73
CA ARG A 226 -16.90 4.52 18.41
C ARG A 226 -16.82 6.04 18.18
N ILE A 227 -16.03 6.75 18.98
CA ILE A 227 -16.21 8.19 19.21
C ILE A 227 -15.39 9.05 18.23
N SER A 228 -14.47 8.48 17.45
CA SER A 228 -13.64 9.26 16.51
C SER A 228 -13.45 8.59 15.16
N VAL A 229 -13.25 9.41 14.12
CA VAL A 229 -12.83 9.03 12.75
C VAL A 229 -11.40 8.45 12.73
N ASP A 230 -10.76 8.30 13.89
CA ASP A 230 -9.41 7.74 14.05
C ASP A 230 -9.48 6.27 14.48
N CYS A 231 -10.15 5.43 13.67
CA CYS A 231 -10.11 3.98 13.81
C CYS A 231 -9.53 3.31 12.56
N PRO A 232 -8.21 3.42 12.33
CA PRO A 232 -7.57 2.76 11.19
C PRO A 232 -7.59 1.24 11.35
N LEU A 233 -7.89 0.54 10.25
CA LEU A 233 -7.83 -0.91 10.15
C LEU A 233 -6.40 -1.40 9.87
N SER A 234 -5.57 -0.53 9.29
CA SER A 234 -4.14 -0.74 9.12
C SER A 234 -3.41 0.60 8.93
N TRP A 235 -2.09 0.58 8.96
CA TRP A 235 -1.25 1.71 8.55
C TRP A 235 -0.03 1.25 7.73
N SER A 236 0.58 2.16 6.98
CA SER A 236 1.79 1.91 6.17
C SER A 236 2.67 3.16 6.09
N TYR A 237 3.95 2.97 5.76
CA TYR A 237 4.82 4.08 5.35
C TYR A 237 4.43 4.60 3.97
N PHE A 238 4.94 5.76 3.57
CA PHE A 238 4.59 6.32 2.26
C PHE A 238 5.27 5.56 1.13
N GLY A 239 6.53 5.17 1.33
CA GLY A 239 7.30 4.45 0.34
C GLY A 239 8.42 3.61 0.90
N HIS A 240 8.97 2.79 0.01
CA HIS A 240 9.94 1.75 0.29
C HIS A 240 11.08 1.83 -0.71
N ILE A 241 12.31 1.98 -0.23
CA ILE A 241 13.49 1.91 -1.08
C ILE A 241 13.91 0.45 -1.10
N LEU A 242 13.68 -0.21 -2.21
CA LEU A 242 14.07 -1.60 -2.43
C LEU A 242 15.48 -1.64 -2.99
N ALA A 243 16.25 -2.64 -2.57
CA ALA A 243 17.54 -2.97 -3.14
C ALA A 243 17.49 -4.29 -3.90
N LYS A 244 18.45 -4.51 -4.80
CA LYS A 244 18.60 -5.79 -5.51
C LYS A 244 18.74 -6.96 -4.53
N PRO A 245 18.27 -8.17 -4.89
CA PRO A 245 18.51 -9.38 -4.11
C PRO A 245 20.00 -9.63 -3.86
N ASN A 246 20.33 -10.27 -2.73
CA ASN A 246 21.69 -10.67 -2.37
C ASN A 246 22.73 -9.53 -2.35
N ILE A 247 22.29 -8.29 -2.11
CA ILE A 247 23.19 -7.15 -1.95
C ILE A 247 24.13 -7.35 -0.74
N SER A 248 25.41 -6.99 -0.92
CA SER A 248 26.40 -7.04 0.16
C SER A 248 26.10 -6.01 1.25
N SER A 249 26.54 -6.27 2.48
CA SER A 249 26.41 -5.31 3.58
C SER A 249 27.10 -3.97 3.29
N ILE A 250 28.23 -4.01 2.57
CA ILE A 250 28.99 -2.81 2.19
C ILE A 250 28.17 -1.96 1.21
N SER A 251 27.74 -2.55 0.10
CA SER A 251 26.94 -1.84 -0.91
C SER A 251 25.62 -1.32 -0.33
N LYS A 252 24.98 -2.08 0.57
CA LYS A 252 23.79 -1.63 1.28
C LYS A 252 24.07 -0.39 2.16
N ASN A 253 25.19 -0.38 2.89
CA ASN A 253 25.58 0.76 3.72
C ASN A 253 25.95 1.99 2.89
N GLU A 254 26.64 1.81 1.76
CA GLU A 254 26.96 2.89 0.82
C GLU A 254 25.70 3.50 0.24
N MET A 255 24.75 2.68 -0.24
CA MET A 255 23.46 3.16 -0.76
C MET A 255 22.64 3.87 0.31
N THR A 256 22.63 3.33 1.52
CA THR A 256 21.93 3.94 2.66
C THR A 256 22.54 5.30 2.98
N SER A 257 23.87 5.38 3.06
CA SER A 257 24.59 6.62 3.36
C SER A 257 24.41 7.67 2.27
N LEU A 258 24.45 7.27 1.00
CA LEU A 258 24.18 8.13 -0.14
C LEU A 258 22.81 8.80 -0.03
N LEU A 259 21.75 8.00 0.14
CA LEU A 259 20.38 8.50 0.19
C LEU A 259 20.10 9.32 1.45
N ILE A 260 20.67 8.93 2.59
CA ILE A 260 20.52 9.69 3.84
C ILE A 260 21.27 11.03 3.76
N ASN A 261 22.46 11.09 3.14
CA ASN A 261 23.15 12.35 2.92
C ASN A 261 22.36 13.27 1.98
N MET A 262 21.78 12.73 0.90
CA MET A 262 20.86 13.47 0.03
C MET A 262 19.64 13.99 0.80
N ASP A 263 19.04 13.16 1.67
CA ASP A 263 17.92 13.55 2.52
C ASP A 263 18.29 14.68 3.50
N MET A 264 19.45 14.59 4.15
CA MET A 264 19.92 15.64 5.07
C MET A 264 20.17 16.97 4.36
N THR A 265 20.68 16.95 3.12
CA THR A 265 21.03 18.15 2.36
C THR A 265 19.83 18.75 1.60
N PHE A 266 19.01 17.92 0.95
CA PHE A 266 17.96 18.35 0.02
C PHE A 266 16.54 17.96 0.48
N GLY A 267 16.39 17.23 1.58
CA GLY A 267 15.10 16.89 2.19
C GLY A 267 14.45 18.07 2.93
N ARG A 268 13.28 17.85 3.55
CA ARG A 268 12.53 18.94 4.19
C ARG A 268 13.16 19.49 5.48
N ARG A 269 14.05 18.73 6.13
CA ARG A 269 14.77 19.18 7.34
C ARG A 269 15.61 20.43 7.10
N SER A 270 16.11 20.63 5.88
CA SER A 270 16.86 21.84 5.50
C SER A 270 16.06 23.13 5.72
N LYS A 271 14.72 23.10 5.64
CA LYS A 271 13.86 24.28 5.82
C LYS A 271 13.60 24.67 7.28
N LEU A 272 13.81 23.77 8.24
CA LEU A 272 13.54 24.02 9.67
C LEU A 272 14.69 24.76 10.37
N ASN A 273 15.90 24.69 9.83
CA ASN A 273 16.99 25.56 10.27
C ASN A 273 16.78 26.91 9.58
N ASN A 274 16.64 27.99 10.36
CA ASN A 274 16.33 29.39 9.98
C ASN A 274 17.26 30.06 8.92
N ASN A 275 17.91 29.31 8.04
CA ASN A 275 18.68 29.84 6.93
C ASN A 275 17.71 30.36 5.86
N LEU A 276 17.71 31.68 5.67
CA LEU A 276 16.84 32.47 4.79
C LEU A 276 16.93 32.13 3.28
N LEU A 277 17.59 31.05 2.89
CA LEU A 277 17.76 30.68 1.48
C LEU A 277 16.94 29.41 1.18
N PRO A 278 16.00 29.45 0.23
CA PRO A 278 15.33 28.24 -0.23
C PRO A 278 16.39 27.26 -0.73
N PRO A 279 16.26 25.95 -0.43
CA PRO A 279 17.24 24.98 -0.88
C PRO A 279 17.27 25.00 -2.42
N VAL A 280 18.49 24.94 -2.98
CA VAL A 280 18.73 24.96 -4.44
C VAL A 280 17.99 23.81 -5.15
N PHE A 281 17.71 22.73 -4.42
CA PHE A 281 16.93 21.59 -4.88
C PHE A 281 16.06 21.04 -3.76
N SER A 282 14.85 20.60 -4.08
CA SER A 282 13.96 19.92 -3.12
C SER A 282 13.78 18.46 -3.49
N MET A 283 14.33 17.56 -2.67
CA MET A 283 14.26 16.12 -2.87
C MET A 283 12.81 15.62 -2.90
N TYR A 284 11.97 16.11 -1.98
CA TYR A 284 10.56 15.74 -1.85
C TYR A 284 9.57 16.83 -2.30
N GLY A 285 10.04 17.71 -3.18
CA GLY A 285 9.26 18.82 -3.69
C GLY A 285 8.82 18.64 -5.15
N PRO A 286 8.01 19.58 -5.64
CA PRO A 286 7.55 19.55 -7.02
C PRO A 286 8.68 19.71 -8.03
N PHE A 287 8.47 19.16 -9.22
CA PHE A 287 9.41 19.17 -10.32
C PHE A 287 8.66 19.14 -11.67
N ASP A 288 8.99 20.07 -12.58
CA ASP A 288 8.36 20.22 -13.90
C ASP A 288 6.81 20.16 -13.86
N ASP A 289 6.19 20.91 -12.94
CA ASP A 289 4.73 20.97 -12.70
C ASP A 289 4.07 19.74 -12.03
N PHE A 290 4.86 18.72 -11.66
CA PHE A 290 4.39 17.56 -10.88
C PHE A 290 4.74 17.69 -9.39
N ALA A 291 3.90 17.17 -8.50
CA ALA A 291 3.99 17.25 -7.03
C ALA A 291 5.29 16.65 -6.49
N ASP A 292 5.55 15.40 -6.86
CA ASP A 292 6.82 14.72 -6.76
C ASP A 292 6.79 13.48 -7.66
N PRO A 293 7.52 13.47 -8.78
CA PRO A 293 7.52 12.32 -9.69
C PRO A 293 8.40 11.15 -9.21
N MET A 294 9.26 11.33 -8.19
CA MET A 294 10.27 10.34 -7.78
C MET A 294 9.97 9.67 -6.44
N PHE A 295 9.44 10.42 -5.46
CA PHE A 295 9.03 9.89 -4.16
C PHE A 295 7.51 9.92 -4.02
N PRO A 296 6.93 8.96 -3.26
CA PRO A 296 5.52 9.01 -2.90
C PRO A 296 5.11 10.34 -2.28
N ALA A 297 3.87 10.75 -2.54
CA ALA A 297 3.28 11.93 -1.92
C ALA A 297 3.44 11.89 -0.38
N ASP A 298 3.55 13.08 0.22
CA ASP A 298 3.79 13.30 1.65
C ASP A 298 5.17 12.86 2.18
N THR A 299 6.07 12.36 1.34
CA THR A 299 7.45 12.08 1.79
C THR A 299 8.14 13.37 2.26
N GLU A 300 8.76 13.31 3.44
CA GLU A 300 9.54 14.43 3.97
C GLU A 300 10.93 14.04 4.44
N LYS A 301 11.16 12.74 4.66
CA LYS A 301 12.46 12.17 5.04
C LYS A 301 12.59 10.68 4.71
N LEU A 302 13.82 10.18 4.79
CA LEU A 302 14.13 8.75 4.74
C LEU A 302 14.60 8.23 6.10
N GLU A 303 14.11 7.06 6.49
CA GLU A 303 14.56 6.39 7.72
C GLU A 303 14.81 4.90 7.51
N THR A 304 15.76 4.37 8.30
CA THR A 304 15.97 2.94 8.43
C THR A 304 14.90 2.32 9.31
N ILE A 305 14.69 1.00 9.19
CA ILE A 305 13.77 0.27 10.07
C ILE A 305 14.14 0.39 11.55
N LYS A 306 15.43 0.59 11.88
CA LYS A 306 15.89 0.75 13.26
C LYS A 306 15.37 2.06 13.84
N GLN A 307 15.57 3.17 13.12
CA GLN A 307 15.07 4.49 13.51
C GLN A 307 13.55 4.49 13.62
N LEU A 308 12.85 3.85 12.69
CA LEU A 308 11.39 3.79 12.71
C LEU A 308 10.81 3.07 13.94
N LYS A 309 11.52 2.08 14.48
CA LYS A 309 11.10 1.35 15.69
C LYS A 309 11.24 2.18 16.98
N GLU A 310 11.95 3.30 16.93
CA GLU A 310 12.10 4.23 18.06
C GLU A 310 10.89 5.17 18.20
N HIS A 311 10.07 5.28 17.15
CA HIS A 311 8.91 6.17 17.11
C HIS A 311 7.64 5.48 17.58
N GLN A 312 6.72 6.25 18.15
CA GLN A 312 5.36 5.78 18.40
C GLN A 312 4.66 5.52 17.06
N THR A 313 3.95 4.40 16.98
CA THR A 313 3.20 3.98 15.78
C THR A 313 1.71 3.88 16.10
N PRO A 314 0.83 3.97 15.08
CA PRO A 314 -0.60 3.82 15.29
C PRO A 314 -0.91 2.45 15.91
N ILE A 315 -1.91 2.42 16.80
CA ILE A 315 -2.44 1.17 17.35
C ILE A 315 -3.32 0.52 16.26
N ALA A 316 -2.70 0.02 15.21
CA ALA A 316 -3.32 -0.74 14.12
C ALA A 316 -2.26 -1.64 13.46
N PRO A 317 -2.65 -2.72 12.75
CA PRO A 317 -1.73 -3.57 12.02
C PRO A 317 -0.88 -2.78 11.01
N GLN A 318 0.44 -3.00 11.05
CA GLN A 318 1.36 -2.45 10.06
C GLN A 318 1.32 -3.30 8.79
N TYR A 319 0.93 -2.71 7.68
CA TYR A 319 0.72 -3.40 6.40
C TYR A 319 1.90 -4.28 5.98
N GLU A 320 3.11 -3.72 5.98
CA GLU A 320 4.33 -4.36 5.50
C GLU A 320 4.64 -5.67 6.24
N SER A 321 4.29 -5.71 7.53
CA SER A 321 4.47 -6.89 8.38
C SER A 321 3.51 -8.03 8.01
N TYR A 322 2.35 -7.72 7.42
CA TYR A 322 1.27 -8.69 7.16
C TYR A 322 1.07 -9.06 5.68
N ILE A 323 1.78 -8.44 4.73
CA ILE A 323 1.65 -8.77 3.28
C ILE A 323 1.79 -10.27 2.99
N HIS A 324 2.57 -11.01 3.81
CA HIS A 324 2.74 -12.45 3.63
C HIS A 324 1.43 -13.24 3.69
N ILE A 325 0.44 -12.78 4.48
CA ILE A 325 -0.89 -13.42 4.62
C ILE A 325 -1.60 -13.57 3.26
N LEU A 326 -1.40 -12.61 2.36
CA LEU A 326 -2.07 -12.59 1.05
C LEU A 326 -1.61 -13.73 0.12
N ASN A 327 -0.53 -14.44 0.49
CA ASN A 327 0.00 -15.57 -0.26
C ASN A 327 -0.33 -16.92 0.40
N ASP A 328 -1.04 -16.93 1.52
CA ASP A 328 -1.41 -18.17 2.20
C ASP A 328 -2.41 -18.94 1.33
N LEU A 329 -1.99 -20.10 0.84
CA LEU A 329 -2.85 -20.95 0.02
C LEU A 329 -3.89 -21.64 0.91
N LYS A 330 -5.14 -21.66 0.45
CA LYS A 330 -6.16 -22.53 1.04
C LYS A 330 -5.67 -23.97 0.94
N PRO A 331 -5.55 -24.73 2.06
CA PRO A 331 -5.15 -26.12 1.99
C PRO A 331 -6.14 -26.85 1.09
N THR A 332 -5.63 -27.42 0.00
CA THR A 332 -6.42 -28.34 -0.81
C THR A 332 -6.71 -29.54 0.07
N VAL A 333 -7.97 -29.69 0.49
CA VAL A 333 -8.44 -30.94 1.06
C VAL A 333 -8.28 -31.97 -0.07
N SER A 334 -7.16 -32.71 -0.06
CA SER A 334 -7.04 -33.89 -0.89
C SER A 334 -8.19 -34.79 -0.49
N SER A 335 -9.15 -34.99 -1.39
CA SER A 335 -10.20 -35.97 -1.28
C SER A 335 -9.60 -37.29 -0.79
N SER A 336 -9.92 -37.64 0.46
CA SER A 336 -9.85 -38.97 1.05
C SER A 336 -8.93 -39.96 0.32
N VAL A 337 -7.64 -40.00 0.69
CA VAL A 337 -6.95 -41.29 0.67
C VAL A 337 -7.68 -42.12 1.72
N LEU A 338 -8.50 -43.08 1.29
CA LEU A 338 -8.98 -44.16 2.15
C LEU A 338 -7.73 -44.80 2.76
N ILE A 339 -7.40 -44.42 3.98
CA ILE A 339 -6.44 -45.15 4.80
C ILE A 339 -7.12 -46.49 5.05
N MET A 340 -6.83 -47.47 4.20
CA MET A 340 -7.23 -48.84 4.44
C MET A 340 -6.64 -49.21 5.81
N PRO A 341 -7.46 -49.56 6.81
CA PRO A 341 -6.94 -49.91 8.12
C PRO A 341 -5.98 -51.08 7.95
N PHE A 342 -4.84 -51.03 8.65
CA PHE A 342 -3.75 -52.00 8.53
C PHE A 342 -4.22 -53.47 8.68
N SER A 343 -5.36 -53.68 9.35
CA SER A 343 -6.03 -54.98 9.49
C SER A 343 -6.49 -55.60 8.15
N LEU A 344 -6.96 -54.79 7.19
CA LEU A 344 -7.40 -55.27 5.87
C LEU A 344 -6.21 -55.68 5.00
N LEU A 345 -5.06 -55.00 5.13
CA LEU A 345 -3.83 -55.35 4.44
C LEU A 345 -3.23 -56.67 4.98
N GLN A 346 -3.29 -56.88 6.30
CA GLN A 346 -2.85 -58.13 6.92
C GLN A 346 -3.71 -59.33 6.49
N LEU A 347 -5.03 -59.16 6.39
CA LEU A 347 -5.93 -60.21 5.92
C LEU A 347 -5.66 -60.61 4.46
N LEU A 348 -5.35 -59.64 3.58
CA LEU A 348 -4.99 -59.92 2.18
C LEU A 348 -3.66 -60.68 2.04
N ILE A 349 -2.69 -60.39 2.90
CA ILE A 349 -1.40 -61.09 2.91
C ILE A 349 -1.57 -62.53 3.42
N ILE A 350 -2.36 -62.73 4.49
CA ILE A 350 -2.67 -64.07 5.02
C ILE A 350 -3.46 -64.88 3.99
N PHE A 351 -4.44 -64.28 3.31
CA PHE A 351 -5.23 -64.96 2.28
C PHE A 351 -4.37 -65.40 1.08
N LYS A 352 -3.41 -64.56 0.65
CA LYS A 352 -2.45 -64.93 -0.40
C LYS A 352 -1.46 -66.02 0.03
N LEU A 353 -1.05 -66.04 1.30
CA LEU A 353 -0.17 -67.08 1.83
C LEU A 353 -0.88 -68.43 1.95
N LEU A 354 -2.15 -68.44 2.39
CA LEU A 354 -2.96 -69.65 2.47
C LEU A 354 -3.24 -70.26 1.09
N PHE A 355 -3.51 -69.43 0.07
CA PHE A 355 -3.73 -69.93 -1.29
C PHE A 355 -2.48 -70.52 -1.94
N LYS A 356 -1.27 -70.13 -1.50
CA LYS A 356 -0.01 -70.65 -2.04
C LYS A 356 0.36 -72.04 -1.49
N TYR A 357 -0.34 -72.51 -0.45
CA TYR A 357 -0.10 -73.81 0.19
C TYR A 357 -1.23 -74.83 -0.03
N CYS A 358 -2.27 -74.48 -0.78
CA CYS A 358 -3.42 -75.37 -1.06
C CYS A 358 -3.57 -75.75 -2.55
N ILE A 359 -2.52 -75.62 -3.37
CA ILE A 359 -2.46 -76.20 -4.73
C ILE A 359 -1.18 -77.03 -4.86
#